data_AF-A0A963VSQ2-F1
#
_entry.id   AF-A0A963VSQ2-F1
#
_cell.length_a   1.000
_cell.length_b   1.000
_cell.length_c   1.000
_cell.angle_alpha   90.00
_cell.angle_beta   90.00
_cell.angle_gamma   90.00
#
_symmetry.space_group_name_H-M   'P 1'
#
loop_
_entity.id
_entity.type
_entity.pdbx_description
1 polymer ?
#
loop_
_entity_poly.entity_id
_entity_poly.type
_entity_poly.pdbx_seq_one_letter_code
_entity_poly.pdbx_strand_id
1 'polypeptide(L)'
;MALVLLAAMPFAFAVRPQMADYPSHLARYYIMLDGGHSAFLAKYYSFKWALQGNMGVDLLMVPLGHLLGAESAAYMIAVLTPVLVALGIMTVEWTLRGRVGVGSLLALVTVWSPAMAMGFANFSLSLALVLFAFVLWMRMEPGFTRAALFVPIGMVVWLCHSAGWGVLGVMVFGYEWHRRHSWRAFLAPWPLFVPFLLVLAEQRVGGTFLYGTHPLKFKTDMWIKALDGTTPLLDLFSVVVLALAVFLAFCFRKIDGRMGWGALLVALLTIIVPRHLGGGDFADLRLVPVALMLGCLAIDARVPRWLLWVVPLLFVVRLGMFSAEWHSQSRRLEAALPALEKVPQGARIAFAYPYNPLTWSSSRLSHAGSYATVYRDALVNSHFAIPGVHMLRLKGEYAHFIDPTQRIVVMPGVPVNLSHFKPAAHADYLWYIGENPLGKLPPGARVIYRASGSALAQLAKPVAPR
;
A
#
# COMPACT_ATOMS: atom_id res chain seq x y z
N MET A 1 -14.86 -0.73 -19.67
CA MET A 1 -14.52 -2.10 -19.22
C MET A 1 -13.07 -2.46 -19.51
N ALA A 2 -12.60 -2.40 -20.76
CA ALA A 2 -11.20 -2.73 -21.10
C ALA A 2 -10.16 -2.01 -20.22
N LEU A 3 -10.24 -0.69 -20.06
CA LEU A 3 -9.33 0.07 -19.18
C LEU A 3 -9.38 -0.37 -17.71
N VAL A 4 -10.53 -0.82 -17.21
CA VAL A 4 -10.70 -1.30 -15.84
C VAL A 4 -9.96 -2.62 -15.65
N LEU A 5 -10.09 -3.54 -16.61
CA LEU A 5 -9.36 -4.81 -16.58
C LEU A 5 -7.84 -4.61 -16.79
N LEU A 6 -7.45 -3.65 -17.63
CA LEU A 6 -6.05 -3.26 -17.83
C LEU A 6 -5.40 -2.75 -16.54
N ALA A 7 -6.15 -2.33 -15.52
CA ALA A 7 -5.57 -1.97 -14.23
C ALA A 7 -4.78 -3.14 -13.58
N ALA A 8 -5.13 -4.39 -13.88
CA ALA A 8 -4.41 -5.58 -13.44
C ALA A 8 -3.21 -5.96 -14.34
N MET A 9 -2.95 -5.22 -15.43
CA MET A 9 -1.90 -5.53 -16.40
C MET A 9 -0.54 -5.88 -15.79
N PRO A 10 -0.02 -5.19 -14.75
CA PRO A 10 1.29 -5.53 -14.18
C PRO A 10 1.40 -6.97 -13.68
N PHE A 11 0.31 -7.56 -13.20
CA PHE A 11 0.28 -8.95 -12.74
C PHE A 11 0.37 -9.95 -13.89
N ALA A 12 -0.05 -9.59 -15.11
CA ALA A 12 0.09 -10.45 -16.27
C ALA A 12 1.55 -10.59 -16.74
N PHE A 13 2.41 -9.64 -16.38
CA PHE A 13 3.81 -9.61 -16.81
C PHE A 13 4.81 -10.00 -15.70
N ALA A 14 4.34 -10.24 -14.47
CA ALA A 14 5.16 -10.60 -13.34
C ALA A 14 4.68 -11.90 -12.69
N VAL A 15 5.59 -12.86 -12.54
CA VAL A 15 5.32 -14.14 -11.87
C VAL A 15 4.99 -13.91 -10.40
N ARG A 16 5.68 -12.97 -9.76
CA ARG A 16 5.45 -12.54 -8.38
C ARG A 16 5.03 -11.07 -8.36
N PRO A 17 3.99 -10.69 -7.61
CA PRO A 17 3.62 -9.28 -7.44
C PRO A 17 4.81 -8.44 -6.94
N GLN A 18 5.08 -7.32 -7.62
CA GLN A 18 6.19 -6.41 -7.26
C GLN A 18 5.68 -5.18 -6.50
N MET A 19 4.86 -5.45 -5.47
CA MET A 19 4.51 -4.45 -4.47
C MET A 19 5.47 -4.59 -3.29
N ALA A 20 6.09 -3.49 -2.86
CA ALA A 20 7.18 -3.49 -1.88
C ALA A 20 6.90 -4.31 -0.61
N ASP A 21 5.68 -4.19 -0.08
CA ASP A 21 5.22 -4.71 1.20
C ASP A 21 4.52 -6.07 1.06
N TYR A 22 4.21 -6.49 -0.17
CA TYR A 22 3.48 -7.73 -0.43
C TYR A 22 4.14 -8.97 0.18
N PRO A 23 5.48 -9.16 0.11
CA PRO A 23 6.10 -10.33 0.72
C PRO A 23 5.93 -10.36 2.25
N SER A 24 5.99 -9.21 2.93
CA SER A 24 5.77 -9.14 4.38
C SER A 24 4.31 -9.40 4.73
N HIS A 25 3.36 -8.88 3.93
CA HIS A 25 1.94 -9.18 4.11
C HIS A 25 1.64 -10.66 3.91
N LEU A 26 2.19 -11.27 2.86
CA LEU A 26 2.06 -12.69 2.59
C LEU A 26 2.59 -13.55 3.75
N ALA A 27 3.78 -13.24 4.27
CA ALA A 27 4.33 -13.94 5.43
C ALA A 27 3.46 -13.79 6.68
N ARG A 28 2.90 -12.59 6.92
CA ARG A 28 1.94 -12.39 8.01
C ARG A 28 0.69 -13.27 7.84
N TYR A 29 0.10 -13.32 6.65
CA TYR A 29 -1.06 -14.17 6.40
C TYR A 29 -0.73 -15.65 6.53
N TYR A 30 0.45 -16.06 6.08
CA TYR A 30 0.95 -17.43 6.25
C TYR A 30 1.05 -17.82 7.73
N ILE A 31 1.69 -17.00 8.57
CA ILE A 31 1.78 -17.24 10.02
C ILE A 31 0.40 -17.23 10.68
N MET A 32 -0.47 -16.31 10.27
CA MET A 32 -1.85 -16.21 10.78
C MET A 32 -2.64 -17.49 10.50
N LEU A 33 -2.55 -18.01 9.28
CA LEU A 33 -3.26 -19.22 8.85
C LEU A 33 -2.64 -20.50 9.40
N ASP A 34 -1.32 -20.53 9.59
CA ASP A 34 -0.64 -21.63 10.28
C ASP A 34 -1.14 -21.76 11.72
N GLY A 35 -1.46 -20.66 12.41
CA GLY A 35 -2.09 -20.73 13.73
C GLY A 35 -1.24 -21.41 14.82
N GLY A 36 0.05 -21.63 14.59
CA GLY A 36 0.97 -22.28 15.52
C GLY A 36 1.14 -23.78 15.32
N HIS A 37 0.70 -24.35 14.20
CA HIS A 37 0.93 -25.75 13.86
C HIS A 37 2.42 -26.01 13.55
N SER A 38 3.12 -25.08 12.88
CA SER A 38 4.56 -25.18 12.68
C SER A 38 5.31 -24.83 13.98
N ALA A 39 6.05 -25.81 14.53
CA ALA A 39 6.90 -25.60 15.69
C ALA A 39 7.97 -24.51 15.45
N PHE A 40 8.42 -24.36 14.20
CA PHE A 40 9.38 -23.32 13.83
C PHE A 40 8.75 -21.93 13.87
N LEU A 41 7.57 -21.76 13.26
CA LEU A 41 6.86 -20.48 13.31
C LEU A 41 6.45 -20.13 14.74
N ALA A 42 5.93 -21.11 15.50
CA ALA A 42 5.53 -20.93 16.88
C ALA A 42 6.70 -20.54 17.79
N LYS A 43 7.94 -20.93 17.46
CA LYS A 43 9.14 -20.51 18.18
C LYS A 43 9.41 -19.01 18.04
N TYR A 44 9.28 -18.47 16.83
CA TYR A 44 9.70 -17.10 16.51
C TYR A 44 8.58 -16.07 16.58
N TYR A 45 7.37 -16.47 16.22
CA TYR A 45 6.26 -15.57 15.97
C TYR A 45 5.06 -15.86 16.88
N SER A 46 4.28 -14.83 17.12
CA SER A 46 2.91 -14.94 17.60
C SER A 46 2.02 -14.01 16.80
N PHE A 47 0.85 -14.49 16.40
CA PHE A 47 -0.21 -13.68 15.84
C PHE A 47 -1.33 -13.57 16.86
N LYS A 48 -1.74 -12.35 17.20
CA LYS A 48 -2.87 -12.10 18.11
C LYS A 48 -3.85 -11.18 17.44
N TRP A 49 -5.07 -11.69 17.22
CA TRP A 49 -6.18 -10.88 16.74
C TRP A 49 -6.43 -9.71 17.68
N ALA A 50 -6.51 -8.52 17.11
CA ALA A 50 -6.88 -7.29 17.77
C ALA A 50 -7.83 -6.55 16.85
N LEU A 51 -8.94 -6.03 17.39
CA LEU A 51 -9.88 -5.23 16.61
C LEU A 51 -9.25 -3.88 16.31
N GLN A 52 -8.89 -3.65 15.04
CA GLN A 52 -8.23 -2.43 14.57
C GLN A 52 -8.70 -2.06 13.17
N GLY A 53 -8.61 -0.79 12.80
CA GLY A 53 -8.99 -0.31 11.46
C GLY A 53 -7.95 -0.59 10.38
N ASN A 54 -7.37 -1.80 10.35
CA ASN A 54 -6.33 -2.22 9.40
C ASN A 54 -6.25 -3.76 9.31
N MET A 55 -7.39 -4.41 9.05
CA MET A 55 -7.55 -5.88 9.06
C MET A 55 -8.33 -6.45 7.88
N GLY A 56 -8.79 -5.62 6.93
CA GLY A 56 -9.72 -6.08 5.89
C GLY A 56 -9.22 -7.29 5.10
N VAL A 57 -7.98 -7.25 4.63
CA VAL A 57 -7.35 -8.36 3.92
C VAL A 57 -7.11 -9.54 4.87
N ASP A 58 -6.68 -9.31 6.11
CA ASP A 58 -6.54 -10.38 7.10
C ASP A 58 -7.85 -11.18 7.28
N LEU A 59 -9.00 -10.48 7.35
CA LEU A 59 -10.32 -11.11 7.43
C LEU A 59 -10.68 -11.87 6.16
N LEU A 60 -10.38 -11.34 4.98
CA LEU A 60 -10.60 -12.04 3.71
C LEU A 60 -9.70 -13.28 3.57
N MET A 61 -8.49 -13.22 4.12
CA MET A 61 -7.52 -14.31 4.08
C MET A 61 -7.96 -15.51 4.91
N VAL A 62 -8.83 -15.36 5.91
CA VAL A 62 -9.37 -16.51 6.67
C VAL A 62 -10.08 -17.51 5.74
N PRO A 63 -11.20 -17.17 5.07
CA PRO A 63 -11.85 -18.12 4.17
C PRO A 63 -11.01 -18.39 2.91
N LEU A 64 -10.42 -17.36 2.29
CA LEU A 64 -9.72 -17.53 1.01
C LEU A 64 -8.41 -18.31 1.16
N GLY A 65 -7.68 -18.09 2.25
CA GLY A 65 -6.45 -18.78 2.56
C GLY A 65 -6.66 -20.26 2.86
N HIS A 66 -7.76 -20.63 3.52
CA HIS A 66 -8.14 -22.04 3.69
C HIS A 66 -8.51 -22.72 2.37
N LEU A 67 -9.15 -21.99 1.45
CA LEU A 67 -9.59 -22.55 0.16
C LEU A 67 -8.47 -22.63 -0.89
N LEU A 68 -7.59 -21.62 -0.96
CA LEU A 68 -6.62 -21.45 -2.06
C LEU A 68 -5.16 -21.55 -1.60
N GLY A 69 -4.90 -21.55 -0.29
CA GLY A 69 -3.58 -21.32 0.28
C GLY A 69 -3.22 -19.83 0.37
N ALA A 70 -2.26 -19.50 1.25
CA ALA A 70 -1.89 -18.11 1.54
C ALA A 70 -1.41 -17.34 0.30
N GLU A 71 -0.57 -17.95 -0.54
CA GLU A 71 -0.01 -17.29 -1.73
C GLU A 71 -1.09 -16.96 -2.77
N SER A 72 -1.88 -17.96 -3.18
CA SER A 72 -2.91 -17.79 -4.19
C SER A 72 -4.00 -16.82 -3.75
N ALA A 73 -4.43 -16.88 -2.49
CA ALA A 73 -5.43 -15.95 -1.95
C ALA A 73 -4.89 -14.52 -1.90
N ALA A 74 -3.67 -14.31 -1.41
CA ALA A 74 -3.05 -12.98 -1.38
C ALA A 74 -2.83 -12.42 -2.80
N TYR A 75 -2.40 -13.26 -3.74
CA TYR A 75 -2.26 -12.90 -5.15
C TYR A 75 -3.59 -12.47 -5.76
N MET A 76 -4.66 -13.26 -5.56
CA MET A 76 -5.99 -12.95 -6.06
C MET A 76 -6.50 -11.61 -5.52
N ILE A 77 -6.38 -11.36 -4.22
CA ILE A 77 -6.78 -10.08 -3.62
C ILE A 77 -5.97 -8.92 -4.21
N ALA A 78 -4.65 -9.09 -4.37
CA ALA A 78 -3.77 -8.08 -4.94
C ALA A 78 -4.14 -7.74 -6.40
N VAL A 79 -4.51 -8.73 -7.21
CA VAL A 79 -4.97 -8.53 -8.60
C VAL A 79 -6.33 -7.83 -8.66
N LEU A 80 -7.28 -8.25 -7.82
CA LEU A 80 -8.65 -7.72 -7.87
C LEU A 80 -8.74 -6.28 -7.36
N THR A 81 -7.90 -5.89 -6.40
CA THR A 81 -7.96 -4.56 -5.77
C THR A 81 -7.85 -3.39 -6.77
N PRO A 82 -6.83 -3.30 -7.66
CA PRO A 82 -6.75 -2.21 -8.64
C PRO A 82 -7.91 -2.23 -9.66
N VAL A 83 -8.42 -3.41 -10.02
CA VAL A 83 -9.61 -3.54 -10.88
C VAL A 83 -10.84 -2.97 -10.19
N LEU A 84 -11.04 -3.26 -8.91
CA LEU A 84 -12.15 -2.74 -8.12
C LEU A 84 -12.05 -1.22 -7.92
N VAL A 85 -10.85 -0.67 -7.69
CA VAL A 85 -10.64 0.79 -7.62
C VAL A 85 -11.00 1.44 -8.97
N ALA A 86 -10.46 0.92 -10.08
CA ALA A 86 -10.75 1.43 -11.42
C ALA A 86 -12.24 1.33 -11.76
N LEU A 87 -12.89 0.23 -11.40
CA LEU A 87 -14.33 0.05 -11.56
C LEU A 87 -15.10 1.08 -10.73
N GLY A 88 -14.74 1.27 -9.46
CA GLY A 88 -15.34 2.27 -8.58
C GLY A 88 -15.27 3.69 -9.13
N ILE A 89 -14.11 4.09 -9.70
CA ILE A 89 -13.92 5.38 -10.39
C ILE A 89 -14.95 5.53 -11.51
N MET A 90 -15.07 4.51 -12.36
CA MET A 90 -16.02 4.52 -13.49
C MET A 90 -17.48 4.50 -13.02
N THR A 91 -17.80 3.80 -11.93
CA THR A 91 -19.14 3.76 -11.36
C THR A 91 -19.56 5.10 -10.75
N VAL A 92 -18.63 5.81 -10.08
CA VAL A 92 -18.86 7.17 -9.58
C VAL A 92 -19.19 8.11 -10.73
N GLU A 93 -18.36 8.13 -11.77
CA GLU A 93 -18.57 8.94 -12.97
C GLU A 93 -19.93 8.66 -13.63
N TRP A 94 -20.23 7.39 -13.87
CA TRP A 94 -21.48 6.99 -14.51
C TRP A 94 -22.69 7.37 -13.67
N THR A 95 -22.60 7.27 -12.34
CA THR A 95 -23.70 7.64 -11.45
C THR A 95 -23.93 9.16 -11.42
N LEU A 96 -22.87 9.96 -11.48
CA LEU A 96 -23.00 11.42 -11.46
C LEU A 96 -23.47 11.99 -12.79
N ARG A 97 -23.06 11.39 -13.92
CA ARG A 97 -23.15 12.02 -15.26
C ARG A 97 -23.77 11.14 -16.35
N GLY A 98 -23.98 9.84 -16.12
CA GLY A 98 -24.55 8.91 -17.11
C GLY A 98 -23.69 8.68 -18.36
N ARG A 99 -22.39 8.99 -18.29
CA ARG A 99 -21.45 8.92 -19.42
C ARG A 99 -20.03 8.68 -18.93
N VAL A 100 -19.11 8.40 -19.84
CA VAL A 100 -17.66 8.46 -19.56
C VAL A 100 -17.16 9.86 -19.87
N GLY A 101 -16.70 10.58 -18.86
CA GLY A 101 -16.05 11.89 -18.99
C GLY A 101 -14.53 11.82 -19.00
N VAL A 102 -13.91 12.92 -19.40
CA VAL A 102 -12.44 13.06 -19.36
C VAL A 102 -11.88 12.93 -17.94
N GLY A 103 -12.65 13.39 -16.94
CA GLY A 103 -12.28 13.34 -15.53
C GLY A 103 -12.04 11.92 -15.01
N SER A 104 -12.90 10.96 -15.34
CA SER A 104 -12.71 9.57 -14.91
C SER A 104 -11.54 8.89 -15.61
N LEU A 105 -11.32 9.19 -16.90
CA LEU A 105 -10.18 8.67 -17.66
C LEU A 105 -8.85 9.19 -17.10
N LEU A 106 -8.79 10.45 -16.68
CA LEU A 106 -7.66 11.02 -15.94
C LEU A 106 -7.51 10.38 -14.56
N ALA A 107 -8.60 10.19 -13.82
CA ALA A 107 -8.59 9.56 -12.50
C ALA A 107 -8.04 8.13 -12.52
N LEU A 108 -8.17 7.37 -13.62
CA LEU A 108 -7.56 6.03 -13.74
C LEU A 108 -6.03 6.05 -13.56
N VAL A 109 -5.35 7.16 -13.86
CA VAL A 109 -3.91 7.32 -13.65
C VAL A 109 -3.51 7.11 -12.18
N THR A 110 -4.40 7.41 -11.24
CA THR A 110 -4.13 7.29 -9.80
C THR A 110 -4.38 5.89 -9.23
N VAL A 111 -4.84 4.92 -10.04
CA VAL A 111 -5.07 3.54 -9.60
C VAL A 111 -3.79 2.92 -9.06
N TRP A 112 -2.69 3.06 -9.80
CA TRP A 112 -1.33 2.72 -9.33
C TRP A 112 -0.68 3.90 -8.63
N SER A 113 -1.33 4.34 -7.55
CA SER A 113 -0.80 5.31 -6.59
C SER A 113 0.40 4.75 -5.81
N PRO A 114 1.18 5.59 -5.10
CA PRO A 114 2.23 5.12 -4.19
C PRO A 114 1.74 4.09 -3.17
N ALA A 115 0.54 4.29 -2.60
CA ALA A 115 -0.03 3.34 -1.64
C ALA A 115 -0.31 1.96 -2.27
N MET A 116 -0.86 1.93 -3.49
CA MET A 116 -1.06 0.67 -4.23
C MET A 116 0.28 0.04 -4.61
N ALA A 117 1.21 0.83 -5.13
CA ALA A 117 2.52 0.37 -5.57
C ALA A 117 3.39 -0.19 -4.44
N MET A 118 3.34 0.43 -3.25
CA MET A 118 4.00 -0.07 -2.06
C MET A 118 3.34 -1.35 -1.53
N GLY A 119 2.03 -1.51 -1.67
CA GLY A 119 1.33 -2.68 -1.13
C GLY A 119 0.56 -2.40 0.14
N PHE A 120 0.04 -1.18 0.33
CA PHE A 120 -0.88 -0.85 1.43
C PHE A 120 -2.25 -1.51 1.19
N ALA A 121 -2.29 -2.84 1.23
CA ALA A 121 -3.37 -3.66 0.70
C ALA A 121 -4.72 -3.33 1.35
N ASN A 122 -4.72 -3.17 2.67
CA ASN A 122 -5.89 -2.77 3.45
C ASN A 122 -6.43 -1.39 3.06
N PHE A 123 -5.55 -0.39 2.88
CA PHE A 123 -5.95 0.94 2.43
C PHE A 123 -6.50 0.92 0.99
N SER A 124 -5.80 0.25 0.08
CA SER A 124 -6.23 0.14 -1.32
C SER A 124 -7.57 -0.58 -1.47
N LEU A 125 -7.79 -1.65 -0.71
CA LEU A 125 -9.07 -2.35 -0.63
C LEU A 125 -10.16 -1.41 -0.09
N SER A 126 -9.88 -0.70 1.00
CA SER A 126 -10.83 0.26 1.58
C SER A 126 -11.22 1.34 0.57
N LEU A 127 -10.28 1.84 -0.23
CA LEU A 127 -10.55 2.88 -1.24
C LEU A 127 -11.52 2.39 -2.32
N ALA A 128 -11.40 1.13 -2.76
CA ALA A 128 -12.38 0.54 -3.67
C ALA A 128 -13.78 0.53 -3.04
N LEU A 129 -13.89 0.06 -1.79
CA LEU A 129 -15.16 0.03 -1.06
C LEU A 129 -15.75 1.43 -0.84
N VAL A 130 -14.90 2.43 -0.56
CA VAL A 130 -15.29 3.83 -0.40
C VAL A 130 -16.01 4.34 -1.66
N LEU A 131 -15.46 4.06 -2.84
CA LEU A 131 -16.06 4.52 -4.11
C LEU A 131 -17.44 3.89 -4.35
N PHE A 132 -17.59 2.59 -4.10
CA PHE A 132 -18.88 1.91 -4.23
C PHE A 132 -19.89 2.34 -3.15
N ALA A 133 -19.44 2.47 -1.90
CA ALA A 133 -20.26 2.97 -0.81
C ALA A 133 -20.74 4.39 -1.09
N PHE A 134 -19.88 5.26 -1.64
CA PHE A 134 -20.27 6.60 -2.03
C PHE A 134 -21.31 6.60 -3.16
N VAL A 135 -21.16 5.73 -4.17
CA VAL A 135 -22.20 5.54 -5.21
C VAL A 135 -23.54 5.14 -4.60
N LEU A 136 -23.52 4.17 -3.67
CA LEU A 136 -24.73 3.72 -2.99
C LEU A 136 -25.37 4.86 -2.18
N TRP A 137 -24.55 5.68 -1.51
CA TRP A 137 -25.04 6.84 -0.75
C TRP A 137 -25.80 7.83 -1.64
N MET A 138 -25.25 8.12 -2.83
CA MET A 138 -25.86 9.03 -3.79
C MET A 138 -27.18 8.50 -4.34
N ARG A 139 -27.32 7.18 -4.51
CA ARG A 139 -28.50 6.53 -5.08
C ARG A 139 -29.62 6.28 -4.06
N MET A 140 -29.31 6.30 -2.77
CA MET A 140 -30.29 6.08 -1.72
C MET A 140 -30.87 7.39 -1.21
N GLU A 141 -32.20 7.43 -1.09
CA GLU A 141 -32.87 8.55 -0.45
C GLU A 141 -32.48 8.66 1.03
N PRO A 142 -32.37 9.90 1.58
CA PRO A 142 -32.16 10.10 3.01
C PRO A 142 -33.29 9.47 3.82
N GLY A 143 -32.94 8.63 4.79
CA GLY A 143 -33.92 7.98 5.66
C GLY A 143 -33.31 6.86 6.50
N PHE A 144 -34.17 6.15 7.24
CA PHE A 144 -33.77 5.05 8.12
C PHE A 144 -33.04 3.94 7.36
N THR A 145 -33.55 3.53 6.19
CA THR A 145 -32.92 2.46 5.37
C THR A 145 -31.48 2.80 4.99
N ARG A 146 -31.23 4.05 4.57
CA ARG A 146 -29.88 4.51 4.27
C ARG A 146 -29.01 4.48 5.53
N ALA A 147 -29.50 4.97 6.66
CA ALA A 147 -28.76 4.93 7.91
C ALA A 147 -28.43 3.49 8.37
N ALA A 148 -29.43 2.62 8.42
CA ALA A 148 -29.30 1.23 8.84
C ALA A 148 -28.29 0.45 8.00
N LEU A 149 -28.20 0.76 6.70
CA LEU A 149 -27.22 0.15 5.81
C LEU A 149 -25.82 0.75 5.95
N PHE A 150 -25.71 2.06 6.17
CA PHE A 150 -24.41 2.74 6.25
C PHE A 150 -23.66 2.54 7.57
N VAL A 151 -24.34 2.14 8.65
CA VAL A 151 -23.67 1.70 9.89
C VAL A 151 -22.74 0.49 9.63
N PRO A 152 -23.24 -0.68 9.13
CA PRO A 152 -22.37 -1.82 8.85
C PRO A 152 -21.40 -1.55 7.70
N ILE A 153 -21.79 -0.80 6.66
CA ILE A 153 -20.84 -0.41 5.59
C ILE A 153 -19.68 0.41 6.15
N GLY A 154 -19.97 1.41 6.99
CA GLY A 154 -18.94 2.23 7.65
C GLY A 154 -17.98 1.39 8.48
N MET A 155 -18.50 0.40 9.21
CA MET A 155 -17.72 -0.57 9.97
C MET A 155 -16.83 -1.45 9.08
N VAL A 156 -17.36 -1.97 7.96
CA VAL A 156 -16.58 -2.78 7.01
C VAL A 156 -15.46 -1.97 6.36
N VAL A 157 -15.75 -0.72 5.95
CA VAL A 157 -14.73 0.17 5.38
C VAL A 157 -13.66 0.51 6.42
N TRP A 158 -14.05 0.76 7.68
CA TRP A 158 -13.12 1.01 8.77
C TRP A 158 -12.25 -0.21 9.08
N LEU A 159 -12.84 -1.40 9.18
CA LEU A 159 -12.12 -2.67 9.37
C LEU A 159 -11.09 -2.89 8.26
N CYS A 160 -11.43 -2.51 7.02
CA CYS A 160 -10.45 -2.47 5.93
C CYS A 160 -9.35 -1.47 6.23
N HIS A 161 -9.68 -0.19 6.34
CA HIS A 161 -8.71 0.82 6.74
C HIS A 161 -9.35 2.11 7.30
N SER A 162 -8.86 2.63 8.43
CA SER A 162 -9.38 3.87 9.05
C SER A 162 -9.30 5.08 8.13
N ALA A 163 -8.17 5.29 7.43
CA ALA A 163 -8.03 6.35 6.44
C ALA A 163 -9.08 6.27 5.31
N GLY A 164 -9.41 5.07 4.80
CA GLY A 164 -10.47 4.91 3.80
C GLY A 164 -11.83 5.30 4.35
N TRP A 165 -12.16 4.87 5.57
CA TRP A 165 -13.38 5.29 6.26
C TRP A 165 -13.45 6.82 6.44
N GLY A 166 -12.34 7.46 6.79
CA GLY A 166 -12.25 8.92 6.86
C GLY A 166 -12.53 9.59 5.51
N VAL A 167 -11.96 9.06 4.42
CA VAL A 167 -12.24 9.54 3.05
C VAL A 167 -13.73 9.39 2.71
N LEU A 168 -14.37 8.26 3.04
CA LEU A 168 -15.82 8.09 2.83
C LEU A 168 -16.63 9.16 3.58
N GLY A 169 -16.30 9.41 4.85
CA GLY A 169 -16.96 10.44 5.65
C GLY A 169 -16.83 11.83 5.02
N VAL A 170 -15.64 12.19 4.54
CA VAL A 170 -15.37 13.47 3.86
C VAL A 170 -16.13 13.58 2.53
N MET A 171 -16.17 12.50 1.74
CA MET A 171 -16.91 12.48 0.48
C MET A 171 -18.41 12.64 0.71
N VAL A 172 -18.98 11.88 1.66
CA VAL A 172 -20.40 11.97 2.04
C VAL A 172 -20.73 13.37 2.57
N PHE A 173 -19.89 13.94 3.44
CA PHE A 173 -20.05 15.30 3.91
C PHE A 173 -20.01 16.31 2.76
N GLY A 174 -19.00 16.25 1.89
CA GLY A 174 -18.87 17.17 0.74
C GLY A 174 -20.07 17.11 -0.20
N TYR A 175 -20.60 15.90 -0.45
CA TYR A 175 -21.80 15.69 -1.26
C TYR A 175 -23.05 16.31 -0.62
N GLU A 176 -23.29 16.04 0.67
CA GLU A 176 -24.47 16.56 1.38
C GLU A 176 -24.36 18.07 1.63
N TRP A 177 -23.14 18.59 1.82
CA TRP A 177 -22.86 20.02 1.89
C TRP A 177 -23.24 20.72 0.59
N HIS A 178 -22.85 20.16 -0.55
CA HIS A 178 -23.26 20.68 -1.85
C HIS A 178 -24.77 20.59 -2.09
N ARG A 179 -25.40 19.47 -1.70
CA ARG A 179 -26.85 19.28 -1.92
C ARG A 179 -27.70 20.22 -1.04
N ARG A 180 -27.26 20.53 0.19
CA ARG A 180 -28.08 21.21 1.20
C ARG A 180 -27.67 22.66 1.48
N HIS A 181 -26.41 23.02 1.28
CA HIS A 181 -25.84 24.32 1.65
C HIS A 181 -26.18 24.75 3.11
N SER A 182 -26.18 23.79 4.04
CA SER A 182 -26.69 23.98 5.41
C SER A 182 -25.86 23.19 6.42
N TRP A 183 -25.82 23.67 7.66
CA TRP A 183 -25.20 22.97 8.80
C TRP A 183 -25.72 21.53 8.99
N ARG A 184 -26.94 21.22 8.51
CA ARG A 184 -27.49 19.86 8.51
C ARG A 184 -26.62 18.85 7.75
N ALA A 185 -25.74 19.30 6.87
CA ALA A 185 -24.78 18.42 6.20
C ALA A 185 -23.74 17.82 7.18
N PHE A 186 -23.41 18.48 8.29
CA PHE A 186 -22.53 17.93 9.33
C PHE A 186 -23.17 16.74 10.04
N LEU A 187 -24.50 16.70 10.12
CA LEU A 187 -25.23 15.58 10.70
C LEU A 187 -25.46 14.44 9.69
N ALA A 188 -25.37 14.70 8.39
CA ALA A 188 -25.70 13.71 7.39
C ALA A 188 -24.83 12.42 7.45
N PRO A 189 -23.51 12.49 7.72
CA PRO A 189 -22.66 11.30 7.87
C PRO A 189 -22.82 10.55 9.18
N TRP A 190 -23.78 10.87 10.06
CA TRP A 190 -23.91 10.22 11.38
C TRP A 190 -23.90 8.68 11.36
N PRO A 191 -24.44 7.95 10.36
CA PRO A 191 -24.36 6.49 10.34
C PRO A 191 -22.93 5.98 10.27
N LEU A 192 -22.01 6.78 9.73
CA LEU A 192 -20.58 6.50 9.67
C LEU A 192 -19.85 6.81 10.98
N PHE A 193 -20.54 7.29 12.02
CA PHE A 193 -19.87 7.71 13.26
C PHE A 193 -19.54 6.57 14.22
N VAL A 194 -20.15 5.38 14.06
CA VAL A 194 -19.91 4.25 14.97
C VAL A 194 -18.42 3.90 15.09
N PRO A 195 -17.62 3.83 14.00
CA PRO A 195 -16.18 3.61 14.10
C PRO A 195 -15.40 4.70 14.86
N PHE A 196 -15.90 5.93 15.03
CA PHE A 196 -15.19 6.94 15.85
C PHE A 196 -15.00 6.46 17.28
N LEU A 197 -16.00 5.81 17.87
CA LEU A 197 -15.92 5.30 19.24
C LEU A 197 -14.82 4.23 19.37
N LEU A 198 -14.63 3.43 18.32
CA LEU A 198 -13.60 2.39 18.28
C LEU A 198 -12.20 2.98 18.07
N VAL A 199 -12.06 3.97 17.19
CA VAL A 199 -10.78 4.69 17.00
C VAL A 199 -10.36 5.40 18.29
N LEU A 200 -11.30 6.02 19.02
CA LEU A 200 -11.02 6.65 20.31
C LEU A 200 -10.58 5.64 21.38
N ALA A 201 -11.10 4.41 21.34
CA ALA A 201 -10.65 3.33 22.21
C ALA A 201 -9.25 2.83 21.82
N GLU A 202 -8.96 2.73 20.52
CA GLU A 202 -7.68 2.30 19.96
C GLU A 202 -6.53 3.27 20.29
N GLN A 203 -6.77 4.58 20.22
CA GLN A 203 -5.76 5.62 20.49
C GLN A 203 -5.26 5.68 21.93
N ARG A 204 -5.93 5.03 22.89
CA ARG A 204 -5.44 4.93 24.29
C ARG A 204 -4.18 4.07 24.41
N VAL A 205 -3.81 3.35 23.36
CA VAL A 205 -2.58 2.54 23.28
C VAL A 205 -1.51 3.31 22.50
N GLY A 206 -0.94 4.36 23.11
CA GLY A 206 0.33 5.00 22.69
C GLY A 206 0.58 5.18 21.19
N GLY A 207 -0.27 5.93 20.47
CA GLY A 207 -0.07 6.26 19.06
C GLY A 207 0.89 7.44 18.84
N THR A 208 1.68 7.40 17.77
CA THR A 208 2.48 8.55 17.33
C THR A 208 1.61 9.58 16.61
N PHE A 209 1.81 10.86 16.90
CA PHE A 209 1.25 12.01 16.18
C PHE A 209 2.40 12.95 15.83
N LEU A 210 3.08 12.69 14.70
CA LEU A 210 4.33 13.37 14.36
C LEU A 210 4.40 13.69 12.87
N TYR A 211 4.65 14.95 12.55
CA TYR A 211 4.89 15.39 11.16
C TYR A 211 6.28 15.00 10.64
N GLY A 212 7.22 14.65 11.51
CA GLY A 212 8.60 14.32 11.16
C GLY A 212 9.50 15.55 10.97
N THR A 213 10.73 15.31 10.51
CA THR A 213 11.73 16.35 10.26
C THR A 213 11.46 17.07 8.93
N HIS A 214 11.58 18.41 8.91
CA HIS A 214 11.31 19.25 7.73
C HIS A 214 9.93 19.00 7.09
N PRO A 215 8.83 19.19 7.85
CA PRO A 215 7.49 18.81 7.41
C PRO A 215 7.08 19.48 6.09
N LEU A 216 7.40 20.76 5.90
CA LEU A 216 7.08 21.47 4.65
C LEU A 216 7.73 20.81 3.43
N LYS A 217 9.02 20.45 3.52
CA LYS A 217 9.72 19.75 2.43
C LYS A 217 9.05 18.41 2.13
N PHE A 218 8.77 17.61 3.16
CA PHE A 218 8.08 16.33 2.98
C PHE A 218 6.70 16.49 2.33
N LYS A 219 5.93 17.49 2.77
CA LYS A 219 4.60 17.81 2.21
C LYS A 219 4.69 18.25 0.75
N THR A 220 5.72 19.00 0.36
CA THR A 220 5.97 19.35 -1.05
C THR A 220 6.39 18.11 -1.85
N ASP A 221 7.31 17.31 -1.32
CA ASP A 221 7.85 16.12 -1.99
C ASP A 221 6.74 15.08 -2.24
N MET A 222 5.79 14.88 -1.32
CA MET A 222 4.68 13.95 -1.53
C MET A 222 3.70 14.39 -2.64
N TRP A 223 3.54 15.69 -2.87
CA TRP A 223 2.74 16.21 -3.99
C TRP A 223 3.47 16.07 -5.32
N ILE A 224 4.79 16.29 -5.34
CA ILE A 224 5.64 16.05 -6.50
C ILE A 224 5.67 14.55 -6.85
N LYS A 225 5.79 13.68 -5.84
CA LYS A 225 5.82 12.22 -5.94
C LYS A 225 4.45 11.59 -5.66
N ALA A 226 3.37 12.23 -6.12
CA ALA A 226 2.01 11.72 -5.93
C ALA A 226 1.73 10.42 -6.71
N LEU A 227 2.66 9.99 -7.56
CA LEU A 227 2.64 8.73 -8.31
C LEU A 227 3.99 8.03 -8.14
N ASP A 228 4.00 6.69 -8.20
CA ASP A 228 5.16 5.85 -7.84
C ASP A 228 5.61 4.94 -9.00
N GLY A 229 6.02 5.55 -10.11
CA GLY A 229 6.69 4.92 -11.24
C GLY A 229 8.21 5.08 -11.17
N THR A 230 8.95 4.30 -11.96
CA THR A 230 10.43 4.36 -11.99
C THR A 230 10.99 5.51 -12.84
N THR A 231 10.14 6.20 -13.60
CA THR A 231 10.53 7.32 -14.47
C THR A 231 10.02 8.64 -13.88
N PRO A 232 10.87 9.41 -13.18
CA PRO A 232 10.47 10.64 -12.49
C PRO A 232 9.78 11.64 -13.42
N LEU A 233 10.27 11.76 -14.65
CA LEU A 233 9.74 12.70 -15.64
C LEU A 233 8.29 12.38 -16.01
N LEU A 234 7.97 11.09 -16.23
CA LEU A 234 6.61 10.67 -16.57
C LEU A 234 5.67 10.85 -15.39
N ASP A 235 6.11 10.53 -14.17
CA ASP A 235 5.33 10.74 -12.96
C ASP A 235 5.01 12.21 -12.73
N LEU A 236 6.04 13.07 -12.76
CA LEU A 236 5.86 14.51 -12.61
C LEU A 236 4.96 15.07 -13.72
N PHE A 237 5.18 14.67 -14.97
CA PHE A 237 4.31 15.04 -16.09
C PHE A 237 2.85 14.63 -15.83
N SER A 238 2.63 13.41 -15.35
CA SER A 238 1.29 12.90 -15.05
C SER A 238 0.63 13.72 -13.95
N VAL A 239 1.34 13.99 -12.84
CA VAL A 239 0.84 14.82 -11.74
C VAL A 239 0.49 16.23 -12.23
N VAL A 240 1.35 16.85 -13.03
CA VAL A 240 1.11 18.18 -13.61
C VAL A 240 -0.13 18.15 -14.52
N VAL A 241 -0.29 17.14 -15.37
CA VAL A 241 -1.47 17.00 -16.23
C VAL A 241 -2.76 16.87 -15.41
N LEU A 242 -2.76 16.04 -14.36
CA LEU A 242 -3.92 15.88 -13.47
C LEU A 242 -4.25 17.20 -12.76
N ALA A 243 -3.26 17.83 -12.13
CA ALA A 243 -3.44 19.08 -11.41
C ALA A 243 -3.89 20.23 -12.33
N LEU A 244 -3.29 20.35 -13.52
CA LEU A 244 -3.66 21.35 -14.52
C LEU A 244 -5.07 21.12 -15.05
N ALA A 245 -5.48 19.87 -15.30
CA ALA A 245 -6.84 19.57 -15.73
C ALA A 245 -7.88 19.99 -14.67
N VAL A 246 -7.61 19.71 -13.39
CA VAL A 246 -8.46 20.16 -12.27
C VAL A 246 -8.47 21.69 -12.17
N PHE A 247 -7.32 22.34 -12.27
CA PHE A 247 -7.18 23.78 -12.22
C PHE A 247 -7.93 24.49 -13.36
N LEU A 248 -7.76 24.02 -14.61
CA LEU A 248 -8.49 24.56 -15.76
C LEU A 248 -9.99 24.35 -15.61
N ALA A 249 -10.43 23.16 -15.16
CA ALA A 249 -11.84 22.92 -14.88
C ALA A 249 -12.38 23.89 -13.81
N PHE A 250 -11.60 24.22 -12.78
CA PHE A 250 -11.96 25.24 -11.80
C PHE A 250 -12.07 26.64 -12.44
N CYS A 251 -11.07 27.09 -13.19
CA CYS A 251 -11.07 28.38 -13.87
C CYS A 251 -12.27 28.55 -14.83
N PHE A 252 -12.62 27.49 -15.56
CA PHE A 252 -13.75 27.47 -16.49
C PHE A 252 -15.10 27.09 -15.85
N ARG A 253 -15.15 27.02 -14.51
CA ARG A 253 -16.38 26.69 -13.74
C ARG A 253 -17.03 25.36 -14.16
N LYS A 254 -16.19 24.37 -14.48
CA LYS A 254 -16.55 23.00 -14.85
C LYS A 254 -16.32 21.99 -13.72
N ILE A 255 -16.33 22.46 -12.46
CA ILE A 255 -16.25 21.59 -11.29
C ILE A 255 -17.66 21.28 -10.78
N ASP A 256 -18.00 20.00 -10.71
CA ASP A 256 -19.21 19.49 -10.07
C ASP A 256 -19.01 19.49 -8.54
N GLY A 257 -19.77 20.32 -7.84
CA GLY A 257 -19.67 20.46 -6.39
C GLY A 257 -20.00 19.18 -5.62
N ARG A 258 -20.74 18.23 -6.21
CA ARG A 258 -21.02 16.91 -5.61
C ARG A 258 -19.74 16.13 -5.27
N MET A 259 -18.67 16.38 -6.02
CA MET A 259 -17.33 15.80 -5.81
C MET A 259 -16.28 16.85 -5.42
N GLY A 260 -16.41 18.08 -5.91
CA GLY A 260 -15.41 19.14 -5.72
C GLY A 260 -15.12 19.46 -4.26
N TRP A 261 -16.15 19.47 -3.40
CA TRP A 261 -15.94 19.66 -1.96
C TRP A 261 -15.16 18.50 -1.32
N GLY A 262 -15.48 17.26 -1.69
CA GLY A 262 -14.72 16.09 -1.22
C GLY A 262 -13.25 16.16 -1.66
N ALA A 263 -13.00 16.54 -2.91
CA ALA A 263 -11.65 16.72 -3.45
C ALA A 263 -10.86 17.79 -2.68
N LEU A 264 -11.46 18.96 -2.46
CA LEU A 264 -10.85 20.06 -1.72
C LEU A 264 -10.54 19.67 -0.27
N LEU A 265 -11.50 19.05 0.42
CA LEU A 265 -11.33 18.67 1.83
C LEU A 265 -10.25 17.59 1.99
N VAL A 266 -10.21 16.58 1.10
CA VAL A 266 -9.13 15.58 1.12
C VAL A 266 -7.78 16.23 0.81
N ALA A 267 -7.72 17.18 -0.14
CA ALA A 267 -6.49 17.93 -0.42
C ALA A 267 -5.99 18.71 0.81
N LEU A 268 -6.89 19.38 1.55
CA LEU A 268 -6.56 20.07 2.80
C LEU A 268 -6.09 19.09 3.88
N LEU A 269 -6.70 17.90 3.97
CA LEU A 269 -6.25 16.85 4.89
C LEU A 269 -4.83 16.37 4.58
N THR A 270 -4.35 16.42 3.33
CA THR A 270 -2.94 16.12 3.04
C THR A 270 -1.99 17.07 3.79
N ILE A 271 -2.42 18.29 4.07
CA ILE A 271 -1.62 19.29 4.80
C ILE A 271 -1.79 19.11 6.31
N ILE A 272 -3.04 18.92 6.77
CA ILE A 272 -3.41 18.89 8.19
C ILE A 272 -3.04 17.56 8.88
N VAL A 273 -3.17 16.42 8.19
CA VAL A 273 -2.89 15.12 8.80
C VAL A 273 -1.37 14.96 8.96
N PRO A 274 -0.84 14.53 10.12
CA PRO A 274 0.59 14.30 10.27
C PRO A 274 1.04 13.06 9.49
N ARG A 275 2.33 13.00 9.18
CA ARG A 275 2.95 11.84 8.51
C ARG A 275 2.76 10.55 9.30
N HIS A 276 3.08 10.59 10.59
CA HIS A 276 2.90 9.47 11.50
C HIS A 276 1.63 9.68 12.32
N LEU A 277 0.69 8.75 12.20
CA LEU A 277 -0.60 8.76 12.89
C LEU A 277 -0.94 7.34 13.33
N GLY A 278 -1.26 7.16 14.62
CA GLY A 278 -1.70 5.88 15.15
C GLY A 278 -0.65 4.77 15.03
N GLY A 279 0.64 5.12 15.05
CA GLY A 279 1.75 4.18 14.90
C GLY A 279 2.07 3.74 13.47
N GLY A 280 1.29 4.18 12.48
CA GLY A 280 1.62 4.03 11.05
C GLY A 280 2.46 5.17 10.50
N ASP A 281 3.06 4.97 9.33
CA ASP A 281 3.75 5.99 8.52
C ASP A 281 2.95 6.32 7.25
N PHE A 282 3.23 7.45 6.61
CA PHE A 282 2.63 7.89 5.33
C PHE A 282 1.11 8.06 5.39
N ALA A 283 0.56 8.49 6.53
CA ALA A 283 -0.89 8.69 6.71
C ALA A 283 -1.44 9.81 5.81
N ASP A 284 -0.64 10.84 5.56
CA ASP A 284 -0.91 11.99 4.69
C ASP A 284 -0.60 11.71 3.20
N LEU A 285 0.53 11.07 2.91
CA LEU A 285 1.00 10.80 1.55
C LEU A 285 -0.01 10.01 0.74
N ARG A 286 -0.68 9.02 1.36
CA ARG A 286 -1.70 8.20 0.69
C ARG A 286 -2.96 8.97 0.30
N LEU A 287 -3.19 10.17 0.87
CA LEU A 287 -4.34 11.00 0.56
C LEU A 287 -4.11 11.90 -0.66
N VAL A 288 -2.86 12.16 -1.05
CA VAL A 288 -2.55 13.01 -2.23
C VAL A 288 -3.12 12.42 -3.53
N PRO A 289 -2.91 11.12 -3.85
CA PRO A 289 -3.50 10.51 -5.05
C PRO A 289 -5.03 10.47 -4.97
N VAL A 290 -5.59 10.33 -3.77
CA VAL A 290 -7.04 10.38 -3.55
C VAL A 290 -7.59 11.77 -3.85
N ALA A 291 -6.92 12.84 -3.38
CA ALA A 291 -7.30 14.21 -3.70
C ALA A 291 -7.28 14.48 -5.22
N LEU A 292 -6.23 14.04 -5.91
CA LEU A 292 -6.13 14.14 -7.37
C LEU A 292 -7.23 13.33 -8.09
N MET A 293 -7.50 12.10 -7.63
CA MET A 293 -8.57 11.24 -8.15
C MET A 293 -9.93 11.91 -8.04
N LEU A 294 -10.28 12.40 -6.84
CA LEU A 294 -11.55 13.08 -6.58
C LEU A 294 -11.64 14.40 -7.35
N GLY A 295 -10.54 15.15 -7.46
CA GLY A 295 -10.46 16.37 -8.24
C GLY A 295 -10.74 16.11 -9.73
N CYS A 296 -10.14 15.06 -10.29
CA CYS A 296 -10.41 14.64 -11.66
C CYS A 296 -11.86 14.19 -11.84
N LEU A 297 -12.41 13.40 -10.90
CA LEU A 297 -13.82 13.01 -10.90
C LEU A 297 -14.80 14.19 -10.72
N ALA A 298 -14.33 15.33 -10.21
CA ALA A 298 -15.13 16.55 -10.11
C ALA A 298 -15.24 17.29 -11.45
N ILE A 299 -14.42 16.97 -12.46
CA ILE A 299 -14.46 17.64 -13.77
C ILE A 299 -15.75 17.26 -14.52
N ASP A 300 -16.68 18.20 -14.63
CA ASP A 300 -17.85 18.13 -15.50
C ASP A 300 -17.65 18.99 -16.76
N ALA A 301 -16.78 18.50 -17.63
CA ALA A 301 -16.56 19.06 -18.96
C ALA A 301 -17.06 18.09 -20.03
N ARG A 302 -17.66 18.63 -21.08
CA ARG A 302 -17.84 17.92 -22.36
C ARG A 302 -16.69 18.33 -23.26
N VAL A 303 -15.96 17.33 -23.75
CA VAL A 303 -14.80 17.51 -24.61
C VAL A 303 -15.04 16.87 -25.97
N PRO A 304 -14.34 17.31 -27.03
CA PRO A 304 -14.32 16.62 -28.32
C PRO A 304 -14.05 15.11 -28.16
N ARG A 305 -14.76 14.26 -28.92
CA ARG A 305 -14.68 12.79 -28.79
C ARG A 305 -13.26 12.24 -28.95
N TRP A 306 -12.41 12.87 -29.77
CA TRP A 306 -11.02 12.44 -29.96
C TRP A 306 -10.20 12.47 -28.66
N LEU A 307 -10.50 13.40 -27.74
CA LEU A 307 -9.82 13.46 -26.43
C LEU A 307 -10.12 12.25 -25.55
N LEU A 308 -11.28 11.60 -25.71
CA LEU A 308 -11.61 10.38 -24.98
C LEU A 308 -10.75 9.18 -25.41
N TRP A 309 -10.09 9.26 -26.57
CA TRP A 309 -9.12 8.26 -27.03
C TRP A 309 -7.69 8.62 -26.64
N VAL A 310 -7.36 9.90 -26.60
CA VAL A 310 -6.00 10.38 -26.27
C VAL A 310 -5.73 10.36 -24.77
N VAL A 311 -6.67 10.80 -23.94
CA VAL A 311 -6.47 10.92 -22.49
C VAL A 311 -6.13 9.59 -21.81
N PRO A 312 -6.78 8.45 -22.14
CA PRO A 312 -6.41 7.16 -21.60
C PRO A 312 -4.99 6.71 -21.94
N LEU A 313 -4.35 7.27 -22.98
CA LEU A 313 -2.97 6.90 -23.35
C LEU A 313 -2.01 7.16 -22.21
N LEU A 314 -2.21 8.21 -21.41
CA LEU A 314 -1.38 8.46 -20.23
C LEU A 314 -1.45 7.29 -19.24
N PHE A 315 -2.65 6.79 -18.96
CA PHE A 315 -2.85 5.62 -18.10
C PHE A 315 -2.22 4.35 -18.72
N VAL A 316 -2.45 4.10 -20.01
CA VAL A 316 -1.94 2.91 -20.72
C VAL A 316 -0.41 2.91 -20.79
N VAL A 317 0.23 4.04 -21.13
CA VAL A 317 1.69 4.17 -21.16
C VAL A 317 2.28 3.92 -19.78
N ARG A 318 1.69 4.50 -18.74
CA ARG A 318 2.10 4.26 -17.35
C ARG A 318 1.99 2.79 -16.97
N LEU A 319 0.87 2.13 -17.28
CA LEU A 319 0.70 0.71 -17.05
C LEU A 319 1.76 -0.13 -17.77
N GLY A 320 2.07 0.21 -19.03
CA GLY A 320 3.11 -0.46 -19.80
C GLY A 320 4.48 -0.36 -19.12
N MET A 321 4.87 0.85 -18.69
CA MET A 321 6.15 1.07 -18.00
C MET A 321 6.20 0.37 -16.64
N PHE A 322 5.09 0.42 -15.89
CA PHE A 322 4.98 -0.26 -14.60
C PHE A 322 5.05 -1.79 -14.75
N SER A 323 4.43 -2.34 -15.81
CA SER A 323 4.46 -3.76 -16.14
C SER A 323 5.86 -4.22 -16.56
N ALA A 324 6.57 -3.42 -17.36
CA ALA A 324 7.95 -3.71 -17.76
C ALA A 324 8.90 -3.74 -16.55
N GLU A 325 8.73 -2.81 -15.61
CA GLU A 325 9.47 -2.79 -14.36
C GLU A 325 9.17 -4.03 -13.51
N TRP A 326 7.88 -4.33 -13.32
CA TRP A 326 7.44 -5.50 -12.57
C TRP A 326 7.98 -6.80 -13.15
N HIS A 327 8.02 -6.93 -14.48
CA HIS A 327 8.63 -8.07 -15.15
C HIS A 327 10.12 -8.19 -14.81
N SER A 328 10.87 -7.09 -14.88
CA SER A 328 12.31 -7.07 -14.56
C SER A 328 12.59 -7.48 -13.11
N GLN A 329 11.91 -6.86 -12.14
CA GLN A 329 12.12 -7.14 -10.71
C GLN A 329 11.61 -8.53 -10.33
N SER A 330 10.50 -8.99 -10.91
CA SER A 330 10.00 -10.34 -10.68
C SER A 330 11.00 -11.40 -11.15
N ARG A 331 11.66 -11.22 -12.29
CA ARG A 331 12.72 -12.16 -12.74
C ARG A 331 13.91 -12.19 -11.78
N ARG A 332 14.30 -11.04 -11.22
CA ARG A 332 15.38 -10.97 -10.22
C ARG A 332 14.99 -11.70 -8.94
N LEU A 333 13.76 -11.49 -8.45
CA LEU A 333 13.24 -12.20 -7.29
C LEU A 333 13.22 -13.71 -7.55
N GLU A 334 12.68 -14.15 -8.69
CA GLU A 334 12.63 -15.57 -9.06
C GLU A 334 14.03 -16.18 -9.17
N ALA A 335 15.04 -15.45 -9.66
CA ALA A 335 16.43 -15.91 -9.66
C ALA A 335 17.06 -15.99 -8.25
N ALA A 336 16.52 -15.24 -7.28
CA ALA A 336 16.98 -15.23 -5.89
C ALA A 336 16.33 -16.33 -5.03
N LEU A 337 15.08 -16.71 -5.31
CA LEU A 337 14.32 -17.67 -4.50
C LEU A 337 14.98 -19.06 -4.35
N PRO A 338 15.68 -19.65 -5.35
CA PRO A 338 16.38 -20.92 -5.19
C PRO A 338 17.45 -20.93 -4.09
N ALA A 339 17.92 -19.75 -3.64
CA ALA A 339 18.77 -19.64 -2.47
C ALA A 339 18.14 -20.30 -1.24
N LEU A 340 16.82 -20.22 -1.10
CA LEU A 340 16.08 -20.76 0.04
C LEU A 340 16.12 -22.29 0.10
N GLU A 341 16.40 -22.99 -1.02
CA GLU A 341 16.65 -24.43 -1.03
C GLU A 341 17.93 -24.84 -0.30
N LYS A 342 18.85 -23.90 -0.08
CA LYS A 342 20.10 -24.14 0.65
C LYS A 342 19.95 -23.89 2.16
N VAL A 343 18.77 -23.47 2.60
CA VAL A 343 18.48 -23.10 4.00
C VAL A 343 17.55 -24.15 4.62
N PRO A 344 17.85 -24.67 5.82
CA PRO A 344 16.96 -25.60 6.51
C PRO A 344 15.67 -24.92 7.00
N GLN A 345 14.63 -25.71 7.23
CA GLN A 345 13.39 -25.24 7.86
C GLN A 345 13.69 -24.60 9.22
N GLY A 346 13.03 -23.48 9.53
CA GLY A 346 13.15 -22.75 10.78
C GLY A 346 14.47 -22.00 10.97
N ALA A 347 15.27 -21.81 9.92
CA ALA A 347 16.51 -21.05 10.00
C ALA A 347 16.27 -19.58 10.38
N ARG A 348 17.32 -18.94 10.91
CA ARG A 348 17.33 -17.49 11.16
C ARG A 348 18.08 -16.78 10.04
N ILE A 349 17.42 -15.90 9.32
CA ILE A 349 17.96 -15.22 8.14
C ILE A 349 17.97 -13.70 8.38
N ALA A 350 19.16 -13.12 8.35
CA ALA A 350 19.36 -11.68 8.26
C ALA A 350 19.25 -11.25 6.79
N PHE A 351 18.09 -10.74 6.41
CA PHE A 351 17.85 -10.16 5.10
C PHE A 351 18.44 -8.74 5.05
N ALA A 352 19.16 -8.44 3.97
CA ALA A 352 19.82 -7.18 3.72
C ALA A 352 19.41 -6.61 2.36
N TYR A 353 19.01 -5.34 2.35
CA TYR A 353 18.54 -4.63 1.17
C TYR A 353 19.15 -3.22 1.09
N PRO A 354 19.75 -2.80 -0.05
CA PRO A 354 20.28 -1.46 -0.23
C PRO A 354 19.16 -0.45 -0.44
N TYR A 355 19.05 0.53 0.45
CA TYR A 355 18.04 1.58 0.39
C TYR A 355 18.70 2.93 0.08
N ASN A 356 18.12 3.67 -0.87
CA ASN A 356 18.52 5.04 -1.14
C ASN A 356 17.30 5.97 -0.93
N PRO A 357 17.34 6.90 0.06
CA PRO A 357 16.24 7.82 0.30
C PRO A 357 16.03 8.84 -0.83
N LEU A 358 17.01 9.02 -1.72
CA LEU A 358 16.93 9.93 -2.86
C LEU A 358 16.27 9.29 -4.08
N THR A 359 16.11 7.96 -4.11
CA THR A 359 15.44 7.28 -5.21
C THR A 359 13.99 7.78 -5.33
N TRP A 360 13.55 7.96 -6.57
CA TRP A 360 12.20 8.46 -6.83
C TRP A 360 11.13 7.47 -6.40
N SER A 361 11.23 6.23 -6.87
CA SER A 361 10.24 5.19 -6.63
C SER A 361 10.49 4.41 -5.34
N SER A 362 9.42 3.80 -4.83
CA SER A 362 9.52 2.80 -3.78
C SER A 362 10.33 1.59 -4.25
N SER A 363 11.06 0.99 -3.32
CA SER A 363 11.80 -0.24 -3.59
C SER A 363 10.86 -1.44 -3.57
N ARG A 364 10.78 -2.17 -4.69
CA ARG A 364 9.90 -3.33 -4.84
C ARG A 364 10.39 -4.58 -4.12
N LEU A 365 11.69 -4.66 -3.84
CA LEU A 365 12.33 -5.84 -3.23
C LEU A 365 12.70 -5.63 -1.75
N SER A 366 12.29 -4.50 -1.15
CA SER A 366 12.65 -4.11 0.22
C SER A 366 12.22 -5.09 1.30
N HIS A 367 11.18 -5.89 1.05
CA HIS A 367 10.71 -6.95 1.95
C HIS A 367 10.84 -8.36 1.35
N ALA A 368 11.56 -8.54 0.23
CA ALA A 368 11.69 -9.84 -0.44
C ALA A 368 12.18 -10.97 0.50
N GLY A 369 12.96 -10.62 1.53
CA GLY A 369 13.36 -11.55 2.60
C GLY A 369 12.22 -12.33 3.24
N SER A 370 11.02 -11.74 3.34
CA SER A 370 9.86 -12.35 3.99
C SER A 370 9.34 -13.60 3.27
N TYR A 371 9.70 -13.84 2.00
CA TYR A 371 9.45 -15.12 1.32
C TYR A 371 10.14 -16.30 2.02
N ALA A 372 11.25 -16.09 2.72
CA ALA A 372 11.90 -17.15 3.48
C ALA A 372 11.03 -17.68 4.63
N THR A 373 10.15 -16.83 5.20
CA THR A 373 9.18 -17.30 6.20
C THR A 373 8.12 -18.19 5.59
N VAL A 374 7.68 -17.90 4.36
CA VAL A 374 6.66 -18.69 3.65
C VAL A 374 7.23 -20.04 3.18
N TYR A 375 8.46 -20.06 2.68
CA TYR A 375 9.06 -21.28 2.11
C TYR A 375 9.86 -22.13 3.08
N ARG A 376 10.29 -21.55 4.21
CA ARG A 376 11.20 -22.21 5.15
C ARG A 376 10.84 -22.01 6.61
N ASP A 377 9.66 -21.48 6.95
CA ASP A 377 9.30 -21.09 8.33
C ASP A 377 10.37 -20.25 9.04
N ALA A 378 11.15 -19.50 8.25
CA ALA A 378 12.34 -18.82 8.74
C ALA A 378 11.99 -17.60 9.60
N LEU A 379 12.87 -17.31 10.56
CA LEU A 379 12.94 -15.99 11.20
C LEU A 379 13.59 -14.99 10.24
N VAL A 380 12.93 -13.86 9.97
CA VAL A 380 13.43 -12.80 9.08
C VAL A 380 13.18 -11.40 9.64
N ASN A 381 14.10 -10.48 9.41
CA ASN A 381 14.10 -9.11 9.93
C ASN A 381 13.39 -8.07 9.05
N SER A 382 12.50 -8.50 8.16
CA SER A 382 11.76 -7.61 7.24
C SER A 382 10.25 -7.63 7.48
N HIS A 383 9.78 -8.18 8.61
CA HIS A 383 8.35 -8.26 8.88
C HIS A 383 7.80 -7.02 9.56
N PHE A 384 6.58 -6.63 9.17
CA PHE A 384 5.77 -5.66 9.90
C PHE A 384 5.21 -6.25 11.21
N ALA A 385 5.96 -6.05 12.29
CA ALA A 385 5.63 -6.60 13.61
C ALA A 385 5.83 -5.59 14.76
N ILE A 386 5.61 -4.30 14.47
CA ILE A 386 5.67 -3.22 15.46
C ILE A 386 4.58 -3.42 16.53
N PRO A 387 4.93 -3.53 17.82
CA PRO A 387 3.97 -3.68 18.91
C PRO A 387 2.95 -2.53 18.95
N GLY A 388 1.67 -2.87 19.13
CA GLY A 388 0.58 -1.90 19.18
C GLY A 388 0.03 -1.48 17.81
N VAL A 389 0.75 -1.76 16.72
CA VAL A 389 0.34 -1.43 15.34
C VAL A 389 -0.03 -2.69 14.55
N HIS A 390 0.75 -3.75 14.74
CA HIS A 390 0.59 -5.01 14.02
C HIS A 390 0.14 -6.14 14.95
N MET A 391 -0.70 -7.03 14.40
CA MET A 391 -1.15 -8.25 15.06
C MET A 391 -0.07 -9.35 15.10
N LEU A 392 0.91 -9.28 14.20
CA LEU A 392 2.11 -10.11 14.22
C LEU A 392 3.13 -9.55 15.21
N ARG A 393 3.74 -10.42 16.01
CA ARG A 393 4.83 -10.09 16.93
C ARG A 393 5.92 -11.14 16.88
N LEU A 394 7.17 -10.71 17.03
CA LEU A 394 8.31 -11.59 17.26
C LEU A 394 8.50 -11.82 18.77
N LYS A 395 8.97 -13.01 19.14
CA LYS A 395 9.12 -13.44 20.54
C LYS A 395 10.54 -13.24 21.08
N GLY A 396 10.64 -12.99 22.38
CA GLY A 396 11.90 -12.99 23.12
C GLY A 396 12.94 -12.00 22.60
N GLU A 397 14.18 -12.46 22.46
CA GLU A 397 15.33 -11.66 21.98
C GLU A 397 15.14 -11.11 20.54
N TYR A 398 14.18 -11.63 19.77
CA TYR A 398 13.93 -11.23 18.38
C TYR A 398 12.93 -10.08 18.25
N ALA A 399 12.45 -9.49 19.35
CA ALA A 399 11.45 -8.42 19.32
C ALA A 399 11.85 -7.21 18.44
N HIS A 400 13.16 -6.96 18.28
CA HIS A 400 13.70 -5.89 17.45
C HIS A 400 14.19 -6.34 16.06
N PHE A 401 14.02 -7.63 15.73
CA PHE A 401 14.40 -8.21 14.45
C PHE A 401 13.27 -8.03 13.42
N ILE A 402 12.91 -6.78 13.14
CA ILE A 402 11.70 -6.40 12.37
C ILE A 402 12.03 -5.31 11.34
N ASP A 403 11.11 -4.97 10.43
CA ASP A 403 11.25 -3.79 9.56
C ASP A 403 11.47 -2.52 10.42
N PRO A 404 12.37 -1.59 10.03
CA PRO A 404 13.17 -1.55 8.80
C PRO A 404 14.63 -2.01 8.94
N THR A 405 14.94 -2.94 9.86
CA THR A 405 16.33 -3.34 10.14
C THR A 405 17.04 -4.01 8.96
N GLN A 406 16.31 -4.44 7.92
CA GLN A 406 16.86 -4.96 6.67
C GLN A 406 17.49 -3.89 5.78
N ARG A 407 17.16 -2.61 5.98
CA ARG A 407 17.56 -1.52 5.08
C ARG A 407 18.98 -1.02 5.39
N ILE A 408 19.77 -0.84 4.34
CA ILE A 408 21.12 -0.29 4.44
C ILE A 408 21.20 0.95 3.55
N VAL A 409 21.39 2.11 4.16
CA VAL A 409 21.46 3.37 3.42
C VAL A 409 22.74 3.40 2.59
N VAL A 410 22.59 3.43 1.27
CA VAL A 410 23.71 3.40 0.33
C VAL A 410 23.38 4.18 -0.94
N MET A 411 24.39 4.84 -1.52
CA MET A 411 24.23 5.52 -2.81
C MET A 411 24.24 4.51 -3.96
N PRO A 412 23.58 4.78 -5.10
CA PRO A 412 23.57 3.88 -6.25
C PRO A 412 24.99 3.55 -6.73
N GLY A 413 25.24 2.29 -7.07
CA GLY A 413 26.53 1.81 -7.57
C GLY A 413 27.62 1.60 -6.51
N VAL A 414 27.46 2.13 -5.30
CA VAL A 414 28.41 1.92 -4.21
C VAL A 414 28.26 0.49 -3.65
N PRO A 415 29.36 -0.29 -3.52
CA PRO A 415 29.28 -1.62 -2.94
C PRO A 415 28.74 -1.61 -1.50
N VAL A 416 27.80 -2.50 -1.22
CA VAL A 416 27.15 -2.61 0.10
C VAL A 416 28.09 -3.31 1.07
N ASN A 417 28.54 -2.60 2.10
CA ASN A 417 29.34 -3.20 3.16
C ASN A 417 28.44 -3.78 4.26
N LEU A 418 28.46 -5.11 4.42
CA LEU A 418 27.70 -5.87 5.40
C LEU A 418 28.55 -6.35 6.59
N SER A 419 29.81 -5.93 6.71
CA SER A 419 30.73 -6.43 7.75
C SER A 419 30.23 -6.18 9.18
N HIS A 420 29.44 -5.10 9.37
CA HIS A 420 28.83 -4.72 10.65
C HIS A 420 27.30 -4.70 10.59
N PHE A 421 26.71 -5.51 9.72
CA PHE A 421 25.26 -5.59 9.58
C PHE A 421 24.64 -6.20 10.85
N LYS A 422 24.07 -5.36 11.72
CA LYS A 422 23.60 -5.74 13.06
C LYS A 422 22.69 -6.98 13.08
N PRO A 423 21.70 -7.13 12.15
CA PRO A 423 20.86 -8.33 12.13
C PRO A 423 21.64 -9.64 11.96
N ALA A 424 22.82 -9.62 11.33
CA ALA A 424 23.64 -10.82 11.18
C ALA A 424 24.08 -11.44 12.52
N ALA A 425 24.14 -10.66 13.60
CA ALA A 425 24.50 -11.18 14.93
C ALA A 425 23.47 -12.17 15.51
N HIS A 426 22.22 -12.10 15.05
CA HIS A 426 21.11 -12.94 15.54
C HIS A 426 20.66 -14.00 14.51
N ALA A 427 21.43 -14.20 13.44
CA ALA A 427 21.07 -15.05 12.32
C ALA A 427 22.11 -16.14 12.03
N ASP A 428 21.67 -17.21 11.38
CA ASP A 428 22.54 -18.28 10.87
C ASP A 428 22.97 -18.02 9.42
N TYR A 429 22.16 -17.25 8.69
CA TYR A 429 22.38 -16.90 7.29
C TYR A 429 22.19 -15.41 7.08
N LEU A 430 22.94 -14.87 6.13
CA LEU A 430 22.72 -13.52 5.58
C LEU A 430 22.24 -13.67 4.15
N TRP A 431 21.11 -13.05 3.83
CA TRP A 431 20.56 -13.02 2.47
C TRP A 431 20.50 -11.59 1.95
N TYR A 432 21.26 -11.31 0.91
CA TYR A 432 21.29 -10.02 0.24
C TYR A 432 20.51 -10.08 -1.06
N ILE A 433 19.61 -9.12 -1.28
CA ILE A 433 18.98 -8.85 -2.59
C ILE A 433 19.06 -7.35 -2.84
N GLY A 434 19.58 -6.95 -4.01
CA GLY A 434 19.67 -5.53 -4.35
C GLY A 434 20.39 -5.25 -5.66
N GLU A 435 20.25 -4.01 -6.14
CA GLU A 435 20.91 -3.55 -7.37
C GLU A 435 22.37 -3.14 -7.16
N ASN A 436 22.71 -2.72 -5.94
CA ASN A 436 24.08 -2.37 -5.60
C ASN A 436 24.97 -3.63 -5.59
N PRO A 437 26.25 -3.52 -5.97
CA PRO A 437 27.20 -4.61 -5.82
C PRO A 437 27.33 -5.03 -4.35
N LEU A 438 27.42 -6.33 -4.08
CA LEU A 438 27.72 -6.82 -2.75
C LEU A 438 29.21 -6.56 -2.44
N GLY A 439 29.48 -5.84 -1.34
CA GLY A 439 30.82 -5.59 -0.83
C GLY A 439 31.27 -6.62 0.21
N LYS A 440 31.86 -6.16 1.32
CA LYS A 440 32.37 -7.02 2.38
C LYS A 440 31.24 -7.68 3.17
N LEU A 441 31.43 -8.94 3.54
CA LEU A 441 30.53 -9.71 4.40
C LEU A 441 31.02 -9.73 5.86
N PRO A 442 30.18 -10.12 6.82
CA PRO A 442 30.64 -10.41 8.18
C PRO A 442 31.84 -11.38 8.20
N PRO A 443 32.79 -11.23 9.13
CA PRO A 443 33.95 -12.12 9.24
C PRO A 443 33.54 -13.60 9.33
N GLY A 444 34.18 -14.45 8.54
CA GLY A 444 33.89 -15.89 8.49
C GLY A 444 32.62 -16.28 7.73
N ALA A 445 31.87 -15.32 7.16
CA ALA A 445 30.72 -15.64 6.33
C ALA A 445 31.15 -16.29 5.00
N ARG A 446 30.51 -17.40 4.63
CA ARG A 446 30.76 -18.14 3.40
C ARG A 446 29.57 -18.03 2.46
N VAL A 447 29.77 -17.48 1.26
CA VAL A 447 28.73 -17.46 0.22
C VAL A 447 28.45 -18.90 -0.25
N ILE A 448 27.19 -19.32 -0.14
CA ILE A 448 26.72 -20.66 -0.53
C ILE A 448 25.78 -20.63 -1.74
N TYR A 449 25.28 -19.45 -2.12
CA TYR A 449 24.50 -19.24 -3.33
C TYR A 449 24.72 -17.82 -3.86
N ARG A 450 24.75 -17.68 -5.19
CA ARG A 450 24.88 -16.40 -5.88
C ARG A 450 24.00 -16.40 -7.13
N ALA A 451 23.25 -15.32 -7.32
CA ALA A 451 22.48 -15.04 -8.51
C ALA A 451 22.64 -13.55 -8.88
N SER A 452 22.07 -13.13 -10.02
CA SER A 452 22.11 -11.73 -10.43
C SER A 452 21.42 -10.85 -9.39
N GLY A 453 22.17 -9.95 -8.74
CA GLY A 453 21.66 -9.06 -7.70
C GLY A 453 21.26 -9.75 -6.38
N SER A 454 21.70 -10.99 -6.15
CA SER A 454 21.38 -11.74 -4.94
C SER A 454 22.53 -12.63 -4.48
N ALA A 455 22.72 -12.75 -3.16
CA ALA A 455 23.69 -13.66 -2.57
C ALA A 455 23.21 -14.16 -1.21
N LEU A 456 23.40 -15.45 -0.95
CA LEU A 456 23.16 -16.06 0.36
C LEU A 456 24.50 -16.51 0.93
N ALA A 457 24.78 -16.09 2.16
CA ALA A 457 25.94 -16.49 2.91
C ALA A 457 25.54 -17.22 4.19
N GLN A 458 26.23 -18.30 4.49
CA GLN A 458 26.21 -18.93 5.81
C GLN A 458 27.13 -18.13 6.73
N LEU A 459 26.63 -17.74 7.90
CA LEU A 459 27.39 -16.98 8.89
C LEU A 459 28.23 -17.92 9.75
N ALA A 460 29.41 -17.45 10.16
CA ALA A 460 30.19 -18.17 11.17
C ALA A 460 29.41 -18.17 12.48
N LYS A 461 29.22 -19.35 13.09
CA LYS A 461 28.61 -19.42 14.41
C LYS A 461 29.49 -18.61 15.39
N PRO A 462 28.91 -17.75 16.24
CA PRO A 462 29.69 -17.15 17.31
C PRO A 462 30.27 -18.29 18.14
N VAL A 463 31.60 -18.32 18.27
CA VAL A 463 32.27 -19.21 19.22
C VAL A 463 31.74 -18.80 20.58
N ALA A 464 31.02 -19.70 21.26
CA ALA A 464 30.55 -19.42 22.61
C ALA A 464 31.77 -19.00 23.45
N PRO A 465 31.71 -17.90 24.21
CA PRO A 465 32.78 -17.60 25.16
C PRO A 465 32.91 -18.83 26.08
N ARG A 466 34.14 -19.37 26.13
CA ARG A 466 34.48 -20.55 26.95
C ARG A 466 34.32 -20.25 28.42
#